data_AF-A0AAW1NS09-F1
#
_entry.id   AF-A0AAW1NS09-F1
#
_cell.length_a   1.000
_cell.length_b   1.000
_cell.length_c   1.000
_cell.angle_alpha   90.00
_cell.angle_beta   90.00
_cell.angle_gamma   90.00
#
_symmetry.space_group_name_H-M   'P 1'
#
loop_
_entity.id
_entity.type
_entity.pdbx_description
1 polymer ?
#
loop_
_entity_poly.entity_id
_entity_poly.type
_entity_poly.pdbx_seq_one_letter_code
_entity_poly.pdbx_strand_id
1 'polypeptide(L)'
;MDESLYDEFGNYIGPELSGSDEDEDDEVLDEAELDDMEAAANARTDLVMGEAGADEDEEEAEPDNAIVLHEDKKYYPTAEETYGPGTETLVMEEDAQPLEAGDALSPTVLRPRLRRSAQRYHTHT
;
A
#
# COMPACT_ATOMS: atom_id res chain seq x y z
N MET A 1 26.93 -8.53 -19.31
CA MET A 1 25.97 -7.49 -19.69
C MET A 1 26.76 -6.22 -19.82
N ASP A 2 26.74 -5.56 -20.97
CA ASP A 2 27.51 -4.34 -21.19
C ASP A 2 26.77 -3.17 -20.53
N GLU A 3 27.26 -2.72 -19.38
CA GLU A 3 26.67 -1.63 -18.57
C GLU A 3 26.65 -0.28 -19.30
N SER A 4 27.37 -0.14 -20.41
CA SER A 4 27.33 1.06 -21.26
C SER A 4 26.10 1.16 -22.16
N LEU A 5 25.31 0.09 -22.28
CA LEU A 5 24.08 0.06 -23.08
C LEU A 5 22.84 0.47 -22.28
N TYR A 6 23.01 0.74 -20.98
CA TYR A 6 21.93 1.09 -20.08
C TYR A 6 22.28 2.38 -19.33
N ASP A 7 21.33 3.30 -19.23
CA ASP A 7 21.47 4.50 -18.39
C ASP A 7 21.32 4.16 -16.89
N GLU A 8 21.62 5.09 -15.99
CA GLU A 8 21.53 4.93 -14.53
C GLU A 8 20.12 4.54 -14.04
N PHE A 9 19.10 4.82 -14.86
CA PHE A 9 17.71 4.41 -14.63
C PHE A 9 17.37 3.01 -15.18
N GLY A 10 18.31 2.30 -15.79
CA GLY A 10 18.10 0.98 -16.37
C GLY A 10 17.43 0.95 -17.75
N ASN A 11 17.26 2.11 -18.38
CA ASN A 11 16.72 2.22 -19.73
C ASN A 11 17.79 1.87 -20.77
N TYR A 12 17.43 1.10 -21.80
CA TYR A 12 18.36 0.74 -22.89
C TYR A 12 18.62 1.97 -23.77
N ILE A 13 19.86 2.46 -23.75
CA ILE A 13 20.36 3.56 -24.59
C ILE A 13 21.29 3.06 -25.71
N GLY A 14 21.34 1.74 -25.88
CA GLY A 14 22.15 1.10 -26.92
C GLY A 14 21.64 1.38 -28.33
N PRO A 15 22.41 0.97 -29.36
CA PRO A 15 21.97 1.13 -30.74
C PRO A 15 20.62 0.44 -30.96
N GLU A 16 19.79 1.06 -31.80
CA GLU A 16 18.49 0.57 -32.26
C GLU A 16 18.57 -0.93 -32.54
N LEU A 17 17.79 -1.71 -31.80
CA LEU A 17 17.72 -3.14 -32.04
C LEU A 17 17.06 -3.33 -33.41
N SER A 18 17.61 -4.23 -34.23
CA SER A 18 17.07 -4.56 -35.57
C SER A 18 15.62 -5.08 -35.56
N GLY A 19 15.00 -5.24 -34.39
CA GLY A 19 13.59 -5.59 -34.19
C GLY A 19 12.75 -4.48 -33.53
N SER A 20 13.28 -3.26 -33.38
CA SER A 20 12.55 -2.09 -32.91
C SER A 20 11.83 -1.42 -34.08
N ASP A 21 10.92 -2.18 -34.69
CA ASP A 21 9.79 -1.62 -35.44
C ASP A 21 8.58 -1.69 -34.47
N GLU A 22 8.79 -1.17 -33.25
CA GLU A 22 7.71 -1.01 -32.28
C GLU A 22 6.95 0.24 -32.72
N ASP A 23 5.88 -0.03 -33.47
CA ASP A 23 4.73 0.81 -33.76
C ASP A 23 4.69 2.09 -32.90
N GLU A 24 5.23 3.19 -33.44
CA GLU A 24 4.78 4.54 -33.06
C GLU A 24 3.36 4.71 -33.61
N ASP A 25 2.40 3.97 -33.03
CA ASP A 25 0.97 4.24 -33.16
C ASP A 25 0.65 5.52 -32.37
N ASP A 26 1.19 6.64 -32.85
CA ASP A 26 0.57 7.94 -32.64
C ASP A 26 -0.62 7.98 -33.62
N GLU A 27 -1.65 7.17 -33.32
CA GLU A 27 -2.96 7.25 -33.98
C GLU A 27 -3.54 8.62 -33.65
N VAL A 28 -3.15 9.61 -34.43
CA VAL A 28 -3.73 10.95 -34.43
C VAL A 28 -5.15 10.84 -34.97
N LEU A 29 -6.07 10.44 -34.10
CA LEU A 29 -7.51 10.47 -34.38
C LEU A 29 -7.88 11.87 -34.82
N ASP A 30 -8.54 11.97 -35.97
CA ASP A 30 -9.00 13.27 -36.45
C ASP A 30 -10.15 13.78 -35.56
N GLU A 31 -10.37 15.10 -35.56
CA GLU A 31 -11.38 15.73 -34.71
C GLU A 31 -12.80 15.18 -34.95
N ALA A 32 -13.06 14.59 -36.13
CA ALA A 32 -14.36 14.02 -36.46
C ALA A 32 -14.54 12.61 -35.86
N GLU A 33 -13.48 11.80 -35.84
CA GLU A 33 -13.49 10.49 -35.17
C GLU A 33 -13.59 10.64 -33.64
N LEU A 34 -13.01 11.69 -33.06
CA LEU A 34 -13.19 12.03 -31.65
C LEU A 34 -14.64 12.45 -31.32
N ASP A 35 -15.26 13.27 -32.18
CA ASP A 35 -16.67 13.71 -32.00
C ASP A 35 -17.65 12.53 -32.13
N ASP A 36 -17.42 11.62 -33.08
CA ASP A 36 -18.23 10.39 -33.22
C ASP A 36 -18.08 9.46 -32.02
N MET A 37 -16.87 9.35 -31.45
CA MET A 37 -16.61 8.54 -30.26
C MET A 37 -17.26 9.16 -29.00
N GLU A 38 -17.21 10.48 -28.86
CA GLU A 38 -17.87 11.22 -27.78
C GLU A 38 -19.40 11.11 -27.90
N ALA A 39 -19.97 11.23 -29.10
CA ALA A 39 -21.40 11.04 -29.34
C ALA A 39 -21.86 9.62 -28.99
N ALA A 40 -21.07 8.60 -29.35
CA ALA A 40 -21.36 7.20 -29.03
C ALA A 40 -21.28 6.94 -27.50
N ALA A 41 -20.30 7.53 -26.81
CA ALA A 41 -20.15 7.42 -25.36
C ALA A 41 -21.32 8.10 -24.62
N ASN A 42 -21.74 9.28 -25.07
CA ASN A 42 -22.88 10.00 -24.51
C ASN A 42 -24.20 9.24 -24.73
N ALA A 43 -24.42 8.67 -25.91
CA ALA A 43 -25.61 7.86 -26.20
C ALA A 43 -25.68 6.59 -25.34
N ARG A 44 -24.53 5.96 -25.07
CA ARG A 44 -24.45 4.79 -24.17
C ARG A 44 -24.75 5.17 -22.71
N THR A 45 -24.31 6.35 -22.29
CA THR A 45 -24.52 6.86 -20.92
C THR A 45 -25.99 7.20 -20.67
N ASP A 46 -26.68 7.79 -21.65
CA ASP A 46 -28.11 8.11 -21.58
C ASP A 46 -29.00 6.86 -21.48
N LEU A 47 -28.63 5.80 -22.19
CA LEU A 47 -29.31 4.48 -22.09
C LEU A 47 -29.11 3.81 -20.73
N VAL A 48 -27.95 3.95 -20.10
CA VAL A 48 -27.65 3.37 -18.78
C VAL A 48 -28.34 4.16 -17.65
N MET A 49 -28.41 5.49 -17.76
CA MET A 49 -29.12 6.36 -16.80
C MET A 49 -30.65 6.20 -16.87
N GLY A 50 -31.20 5.82 -18.04
CA GLY A 50 -32.65 5.66 -18.22
C GLY A 50 -33.26 4.39 -17.59
N GLU A 51 -32.46 3.36 -17.31
CA GLU A 51 -32.93 2.07 -16.77
C GLU A 51 -32.63 1.87 -15.27
N ALA A 52 -31.74 2.68 -14.67
CA ALA A 52 -31.34 2.58 -13.26
C ALA A 52 -32.36 3.18 -12.26
N GLY A 53 -33.65 3.15 -12.59
CA GLY A 53 -34.74 3.78 -11.81
C GLY A 53 -35.62 2.83 -11.00
N ALA A 54 -35.32 1.53 -10.95
CA ALA A 54 -36.12 0.58 -10.18
C ALA A 54 -35.32 -0.68 -9.83
N ASP A 55 -34.63 -0.67 -8.69
CA ASP A 55 -34.61 -1.79 -7.73
C ASP A 55 -33.80 -1.34 -6.50
N GLU A 56 -34.51 -1.08 -5.41
CA GLU A 56 -33.95 -0.83 -4.08
C GLU A 56 -33.81 -2.17 -3.37
N ASP A 57 -32.80 -2.98 -3.68
CA ASP A 57 -32.34 -4.07 -2.81
C ASP A 57 -31.02 -4.67 -3.33
N GLU A 58 -30.19 -5.09 -2.37
CA GLU A 58 -28.98 -5.94 -2.47
C GLU A 58 -27.61 -5.25 -2.73
N GLU A 59 -26.90 -5.08 -1.61
CA GLU A 59 -25.45 -5.20 -1.41
C GLU A 59 -24.53 -4.46 -2.39
N GLU A 60 -23.95 -3.35 -1.91
CA GLU A 60 -22.57 -2.81 -2.14
C GLU A 60 -21.80 -3.27 -3.39
N ALA A 61 -22.47 -3.44 -4.52
CA ALA A 61 -21.87 -3.67 -5.81
C ALA A 61 -21.64 -2.28 -6.39
N GLU A 62 -20.45 -1.74 -6.14
CA GLU A 62 -19.98 -0.61 -6.93
C GLU A 62 -20.16 -0.99 -8.41
N PRO A 63 -20.77 -0.11 -9.23
CA PRO A 63 -21.00 -0.47 -10.63
C PRO A 63 -19.65 -0.78 -11.27
N ASP A 64 -19.52 -1.94 -11.94
CA ASP A 64 -18.26 -2.47 -12.51
C ASP A 64 -17.53 -1.48 -13.45
N ASN A 65 -18.20 -0.40 -13.87
CA ASN A 65 -17.68 0.65 -14.74
C ASN A 65 -17.33 1.96 -14.00
N ALA A 66 -17.34 1.96 -12.66
CA ALA A 66 -17.01 3.14 -11.87
C ALA A 66 -15.53 3.53 -12.09
N ILE A 67 -15.27 4.82 -12.33
CA ILE A 67 -13.92 5.34 -12.46
C ILE A 67 -13.30 5.45 -11.07
N VAL A 68 -12.20 4.73 -10.84
CA VAL A 68 -11.41 4.81 -9.59
C VAL A 68 -10.36 5.91 -9.72
N LEU A 69 -10.36 6.85 -8.78
CA LEU A 69 -9.36 7.91 -8.67
C LEU A 69 -7.96 7.30 -8.49
N HIS A 70 -6.93 7.97 -9.00
CA HIS A 70 -5.56 7.46 -8.94
C HIS A 70 -5.05 7.21 -7.51
N GLU A 71 -5.51 8.00 -6.54
CA GLU A 71 -5.18 7.85 -5.11
C GLU A 71 -5.84 6.63 -4.46
N ASP A 72 -7.00 6.22 -5.00
CA ASP A 72 -7.79 5.08 -4.49
C ASP A 72 -7.50 3.77 -5.24
N LYS A 73 -6.60 3.78 -6.23
CA LYS A 73 -6.22 2.56 -6.96
C LYS A 73 -5.48 1.59 -6.04
N LYS A 74 -6.16 0.51 -5.68
CA LYS A 74 -5.59 -0.63 -4.94
C LYS A 74 -4.80 -1.52 -5.91
N TYR A 75 -3.48 -1.53 -5.79
CA TYR A 75 -2.59 -2.34 -6.65
C TYR A 75 -2.35 -3.76 -6.13
N TYR A 76 -2.58 -3.99 -4.83
CA TYR A 76 -2.31 -5.26 -4.17
C TYR A 76 -3.57 -5.80 -3.52
N PRO A 77 -3.75 -7.14 -3.54
CA PRO A 77 -4.84 -7.78 -2.81
C PRO A 77 -4.64 -7.58 -1.30
N THR A 78 -5.75 -7.69 -0.58
CA THR A 78 -5.72 -7.64 0.89
C THR A 78 -5.01 -8.86 1.47
N ALA A 79 -4.59 -8.76 2.74
CA ALA A 79 -3.91 -9.85 3.42
C ALA A 79 -4.81 -11.08 3.59
N GLU A 80 -6.12 -10.88 3.81
CA GLU A 80 -7.10 -11.97 3.94
C GLU A 80 -7.29 -12.71 2.61
N GLU A 81 -7.37 -12.00 1.48
CA GLU A 81 -7.45 -12.63 0.15
C GLU A 81 -6.19 -13.45 -0.17
N THR A 82 -5.03 -13.04 0.36
CA THR A 82 -3.75 -13.71 0.11
C THR A 82 -3.55 -14.94 1.00
N TYR A 83 -3.88 -14.85 2.30
CA TYR A 83 -3.59 -15.90 3.30
C TYR A 83 -4.81 -16.72 3.73
N GLY A 84 -6.02 -16.23 3.49
CA GLY A 84 -7.28 -16.86 3.87
C GLY A 84 -7.69 -16.67 5.34
N PRO A 85 -8.96 -17.00 5.68
CA PRO A 85 -9.56 -16.71 7.00
C PRO A 85 -9.01 -17.57 8.15
N GLY A 86 -8.16 -18.58 7.85
CA GLY A 86 -7.51 -19.41 8.86
C GLY A 86 -6.22 -18.81 9.43
N THR A 87 -5.80 -17.64 8.92
CA THR A 87 -4.54 -17.00 9.28
C THR A 87 -4.81 -15.62 9.88
N GLU A 88 -4.30 -15.37 11.09
CA GLU A 88 -4.38 -14.04 11.69
C GLU A 88 -3.25 -13.16 11.14
N THR A 89 -3.62 -12.08 10.48
CA THR A 89 -2.67 -11.10 9.93
C THR A 89 -2.67 -9.84 10.80
N LEU A 90 -1.56 -9.59 11.50
CA LEU A 90 -1.35 -8.43 12.36
C LEU A 90 -0.37 -7.46 11.71
N VAL A 91 -0.74 -6.18 11.63
CA VAL A 91 0.14 -5.10 11.15
C VAL A 91 0.62 -4.31 12.36
N MET A 92 1.93 -4.24 12.57
CA MET A 92 2.57 -3.45 13.64
C MET A 92 3.44 -2.38 12.99
N GLU A 93 2.97 -1.13 12.99
CA GLU A 93 3.67 0.01 12.37
C GLU A 93 4.83 0.51 13.25
N GLU A 94 4.70 0.36 14.57
CA GLU A 94 5.66 0.83 15.56
C GLU A 94 6.11 -0.30 16.49
N ASP A 95 7.31 -0.14 17.05
CA ASP A 95 7.87 -1.07 18.02
C ASP A 95 7.11 -1.04 19.35
N ALA A 96 6.91 -2.21 19.96
CA ALA A 96 6.28 -2.32 21.28
C ALA A 96 7.18 -1.84 22.45
N GLN A 97 8.47 -1.59 22.20
CA GLN A 97 9.43 -1.12 23.20
C GLN A 97 10.14 0.15 22.72
N PRO A 98 10.15 1.24 23.52
CA PRO A 98 10.95 2.41 23.20
C PRO A 98 12.45 2.13 23.41
N LEU A 99 13.31 2.85 22.70
CA LEU A 99 14.78 2.67 22.77
C LEU A 99 15.36 2.94 24.18
N GLU A 100 14.68 3.73 25.00
CA GLU A 100 15.08 4.00 26.40
C GLU A 100 14.82 2.82 27.35
N ALA A 101 13.96 1.87 26.97
CA ALA A 101 13.56 0.75 27.83
C ALA A 101 14.71 -0.24 28.14
N GLY A 102 15.87 -0.06 27.51
CA GLY A 102 17.01 -0.95 27.64
C GLY A 102 16.79 -2.29 26.93
N ASP A 103 17.71 -3.23 27.10
CA ASP A 103 17.61 -4.54 26.46
C ASP A 103 16.37 -5.31 26.93
N ALA A 104 15.69 -5.99 26.01
CA ALA A 104 14.50 -6.81 26.30
C ALA A 104 14.75 -7.88 27.38
N LEU A 105 16.00 -8.28 27.56
CA LEU A 105 16.44 -9.14 28.66
C LEU A 105 16.75 -8.27 29.89
N SER A 106 15.75 -8.05 30.75
CA SER A 106 15.92 -7.26 31.96
C SER A 106 17.08 -7.82 32.81
N PRO A 107 18.10 -7.01 33.18
CA PRO A 107 19.15 -7.48 34.06
C PRO A 107 18.61 -7.75 35.46
N THR A 108 19.18 -8.73 36.17
CA THR A 108 18.81 -8.99 37.56
C THR A 108 19.27 -7.83 38.44
N VAL A 109 18.36 -6.94 38.82
CA VAL A 109 18.68 -5.79 39.70
C VAL A 109 18.77 -6.26 41.15
N LEU A 110 19.99 -6.40 41.68
CA LEU A 110 20.23 -6.63 43.11
C LEU A 110 19.93 -5.34 43.89
N ARG A 111 18.73 -5.23 44.47
CA ARG A 111 18.38 -4.13 45.36
C ARG A 111 19.10 -4.29 46.71
N PRO A 112 19.95 -3.34 47.13
CA PRO A 112 20.63 -3.44 48.42
C PRO A 112 19.60 -3.36 49.55
N ARG A 113 19.57 -4.37 50.42
CA ARG A 113 18.76 -4.31 51.64
C ARG A 113 19.40 -3.34 52.63
N LEU A 114 18.71 -2.25 52.96
CA LEU A 114 19.10 -1.36 54.07
C LEU A 114 19.16 -2.21 55.36
N ARG A 115 20.37 -2.54 55.81
CA ARG A 115 20.56 -3.03 57.18
C ARG A 115 20.43 -1.84 58.11
N ARG A 116 19.27 -1.72 58.76
CA ARG A 116 19.12 -0.87 59.95
C ARG A 116 20.05 -1.39 61.03
N SER A 117 21.24 -0.81 61.18
CA SER A 117 22.11 -1.06 62.32
C SER A 117 21.48 -0.42 63.55
N ALA A 118 20.90 -1.24 64.41
CA ALA A 118 20.51 -0.84 65.75
C ALA A 118 21.78 -0.54 66.57
N GLN A 119 22.07 0.73 66.80
CA GLN A 119 23.08 1.14 67.76
C GLN A 119 22.56 0.82 69.18
N ARG A 120 22.87 -0.36 69.70
CA ARG A 120 22.79 -0.66 71.13
C ARG A 120 24.15 -0.37 71.76
N TYR A 121 24.25 0.72 72.52
CA TYR A 121 25.26 0.92 73.58
C TYR A 121 24.44 1.27 74.82
N HIS A 122 24.10 0.33 75.71
CA HIS A 122 24.89 -0.20 76.84
C HIS A 122 25.60 0.88 77.68
N THR A 123 24.90 1.26 78.75
CA THR A 123 25.29 1.77 80.08
C THR A 123 26.78 1.99 80.39
N HIS A 124 27.08 3.16 80.97
CA HIS A 124 28.11 3.28 82.01
C HIS A 124 27.70 4.30 83.09
N THR A 125 27.69 3.78 84.33
CA THR A 125 27.86 4.41 85.65
C THR A 125 27.00 5.58 86.07
#